data_AF-A0A409W071-F1
#
_entry.id   AF-A0A409W071-F1
#
_cell.length_a   1.000
_cell.length_b   1.000
_cell.length_c   1.000
_cell.angle_alpha   90.00
_cell.angle_beta   90.00
_cell.angle_gamma   90.00
#
_symmetry.space_group_name_H-M   'P 1'
#
loop_
_entity.id
_entity.type
_entity.pdbx_description
1 polymer ?
#
loop_
_entity_poly.entity_id
_entity_poly.type
_entity_poly.pdbx_seq_one_letter_code
_entity_poly.pdbx_strand_id
1 'polypeptide(L)'
;MAHQLIGIIGAGPAGLSALKAVMDTPQYRAGLWVPTVFEARENIGGVWLPSPPQPTPQSLPPPPPPTPLYDSLTTNLPHPVMAFTAFPFPPSTPLFPKAHVVQTYLEAYAAHFELHQHIRLNTRVTKADWDIDQGKWVVLTIPSSSSSSSSAGQSTP
;
A
#
# COMPACT_ATOMS: atom_id res chain seq x y z
N MET A 1 -19.45 -8.14 23.33
CA MET A 1 -19.75 -6.95 22.50
C MET A 1 -19.44 -7.29 21.06
N ALA A 2 -20.23 -6.82 20.08
CA ALA A 2 -19.95 -7.09 18.67
C ALA A 2 -18.76 -6.24 18.19
N HIS A 3 -17.83 -6.84 17.44
CA HIS A 3 -16.72 -6.12 16.84
C HIS A 3 -17.20 -5.32 15.62
N GLN A 4 -16.69 -4.10 15.46
CA GLN A 4 -16.87 -3.31 14.25
C GLN A 4 -15.70 -3.58 13.31
N LEU A 5 -16.01 -3.99 12.07
CA LEU A 5 -15.01 -4.15 11.02
C LEU A 5 -14.81 -2.80 10.32
N ILE A 6 -13.54 -2.42 10.12
CA ILE A 6 -13.16 -1.19 9.42
C ILE A 6 -12.36 -1.58 8.17
N GLY A 7 -12.89 -1.30 7.00
CA GLY A 7 -12.22 -1.55 5.72
C GLY A 7 -11.51 -0.30 5.20
N ILE A 8 -10.24 -0.43 4.82
CA ILE A 8 -9.44 0.62 4.17
C ILE A 8 -8.97 0.07 2.81
N ILE A 9 -9.10 0.85 1.75
CA ILE A 9 -8.76 0.42 0.38
C ILE A 9 -7.51 1.18 -0.07
N GLY A 10 -6.42 0.43 -0.28
CA GLY A 10 -5.09 0.92 -0.65
C GLY A 10 -4.17 1.11 0.55
N ALA A 11 -2.91 0.69 0.41
CA ALA A 11 -1.83 0.85 1.39
C ALA A 11 -0.76 1.85 0.90
N GLY A 12 -1.19 2.92 0.24
CA GLY A 12 -0.37 4.13 0.02
C GLY A 12 -0.34 5.03 1.26
N PRO A 13 0.29 6.21 1.18
CA PRO A 13 0.42 7.14 2.31
C PRO A 13 -0.91 7.43 3.03
N ALA A 14 -2.00 7.63 2.26
CA ALA A 14 -3.33 7.88 2.81
C ALA A 14 -3.92 6.67 3.55
N GLY A 15 -3.71 5.45 3.04
CA GLY A 15 -4.17 4.22 3.69
C GLY A 15 -3.41 3.92 4.97
N LEU A 16 -2.09 4.13 4.95
CA LEU A 16 -1.23 3.97 6.13
C LEU A 16 -1.59 4.99 7.23
N SER A 17 -1.84 6.26 6.86
CA SER A 17 -2.25 7.28 7.84
C SER A 17 -3.65 7.01 8.39
N ALA A 18 -4.61 6.59 7.55
CA ALA A 18 -5.94 6.22 7.98
C ALA A 18 -5.91 5.02 8.96
N LEU A 19 -5.13 3.99 8.64
CA LEU A 19 -4.96 2.84 9.52
C LEU A 19 -4.36 3.27 10.86
N LYS A 20 -3.31 4.09 10.86
CA LYS A 20 -2.71 4.58 12.10
C LYS A 20 -3.70 5.39 12.94
N ALA A 21 -4.48 6.27 12.30
CA ALA A 21 -5.52 7.03 12.99
C ALA A 21 -6.56 6.12 13.64
N VAL A 22 -6.98 5.04 12.96
CA VAL A 22 -7.89 4.02 13.53
C VAL A 22 -7.23 3.32 14.73
N MET A 23 -5.96 2.94 14.63
CA MET A 23 -5.24 2.26 15.71
C MET A 23 -5.01 3.15 16.95
N ASP A 24 -5.01 4.48 16.77
CA ASP A 24 -4.91 5.43 17.88
C ASP A 24 -6.23 5.64 18.64
N THR A 25 -7.34 5.16 18.09
CA THR A 25 -8.64 5.30 18.74
C THR A 25 -8.76 4.42 19.99
N PRO A 26 -9.51 4.87 21.03
CA PRO A 26 -9.84 4.02 22.17
C PRO A 26 -10.56 2.73 21.78
N GLN A 27 -11.35 2.74 20.70
CA GLN A 27 -12.13 1.60 20.22
C GLN A 27 -11.23 0.47 19.71
N TYR A 28 -10.19 0.79 18.94
CA TYR A 28 -9.19 -0.20 18.55
C TYR A 28 -8.45 -0.75 19.78
N ARG A 29 -7.99 0.14 20.66
CA ARG A 29 -7.24 -0.25 21.87
C ARG A 29 -8.06 -1.11 22.84
N ALA A 30 -9.38 -0.95 22.84
CA ALA A 30 -10.33 -1.77 23.60
C ALA A 30 -10.73 -3.07 22.87
N GLY A 31 -10.19 -3.35 21.68
CA GLY A 31 -10.52 -4.53 20.87
C GLY A 31 -11.89 -4.47 20.20
N LEU A 32 -12.55 -3.31 20.18
CA LEU A 32 -13.89 -3.14 19.60
C LEU A 32 -13.84 -2.98 18.09
N TRP A 33 -12.77 -2.39 17.56
CA TRP A 33 -12.59 -2.14 16.13
C TRP A 33 -11.49 -3.01 15.56
N VAL A 34 -11.78 -3.69 14.46
CA VAL A 34 -10.84 -4.57 13.74
C VAL A 34 -10.62 -4.00 12.34
N PRO A 35 -9.49 -3.29 12.11
CA PRO A 35 -9.17 -2.74 10.81
C PRO A 35 -8.57 -3.79 9.88
N THR A 36 -8.85 -3.64 8.58
CA THR A 36 -8.19 -4.37 7.50
C THR A 36 -7.97 -3.44 6.32
N VAL A 37 -6.72 -3.34 5.87
CA VAL A 37 -6.33 -2.64 4.64
C VAL A 37 -6.24 -3.65 3.51
N PHE A 38 -6.86 -3.36 2.37
CA PHE A 38 -6.75 -4.17 1.16
C PHE A 38 -5.87 -3.44 0.15
N GLU A 39 -4.72 -4.01 -0.18
CA GLU A 39 -3.79 -3.46 -1.17
C GLU A 39 -3.72 -4.41 -2.37
N ALA A 40 -3.94 -3.85 -3.57
CA ALA A 40 -3.95 -4.63 -4.79
C ALA A 40 -2.55 -5.12 -5.17
N ARG A 41 -1.51 -4.41 -4.78
CA ARG A 41 -0.11 -4.69 -5.15
C ARG A 41 0.59 -5.57 -4.12
N GLU A 42 1.77 -6.00 -4.50
CA GLU A 42 2.66 -6.91 -3.78
C GLU A 42 3.34 -6.28 -2.55
N ASN A 43 3.28 -4.96 -2.41
CA ASN A 43 3.84 -4.23 -1.27
C ASN A 43 3.06 -2.92 -1.04
N ILE A 44 3.31 -2.28 0.10
CA ILE A 44 2.80 -0.95 0.45
C ILE A 44 3.53 0.14 -0.33
N GLY A 45 3.02 1.37 -0.26
CA GLY A 45 3.66 2.56 -0.85
C GLY A 45 2.78 3.28 -1.87
N GLY A 46 1.78 2.58 -2.42
CA GLY A 46 0.83 3.15 -3.38
C GLY A 46 1.57 3.66 -4.62
N VAL A 47 1.49 4.97 -4.88
CA VAL A 47 2.21 5.60 -6.00
C VAL A 47 3.73 5.51 -5.82
N TRP A 48 4.25 5.41 -4.60
CA TRP A 48 5.71 5.37 -4.35
C TRP A 48 6.33 4.00 -4.55
N LEU A 49 5.51 2.96 -4.73
CA LEU A 49 5.98 1.62 -5.05
C LEU A 49 6.30 1.57 -6.56
N PRO A 50 7.56 1.34 -6.97
CA PRO A 50 7.93 1.24 -8.38
C PRO A 50 7.20 0.09 -9.07
N SER A 51 7.02 0.16 -10.39
CA SER A 51 6.56 -0.97 -11.19
C SER A 51 7.58 -1.21 -12.30
N PRO A 52 8.08 -2.43 -12.48
CA PRO A 52 8.92 -2.74 -13.63
C PRO A 52 8.10 -2.57 -14.93
N PRO A 53 8.79 -2.30 -16.06
CA PRO A 53 8.16 -2.33 -17.37
C PRO A 53 7.50 -3.69 -17.61
N GLN A 54 6.26 -3.69 -18.09
CA GLN A 54 5.57 -4.93 -18.45
C GLN A 54 6.04 -5.40 -19.84
N PRO A 55 6.27 -6.71 -20.04
CA PRO A 55 6.61 -7.24 -21.35
C PRO A 55 5.47 -6.96 -22.34
N THR A 56 5.76 -6.27 -23.44
CA THR A 56 4.77 -5.93 -24.44
C THR A 56 5.15 -6.47 -25.81
N PRO A 57 4.20 -7.10 -26.53
CA PRO A 57 4.44 -7.47 -27.92
C PRO A 57 4.91 -6.25 -28.71
N GLN A 58 5.93 -6.42 -29.56
CA GLN A 58 6.52 -5.32 -30.35
C GLN A 58 5.50 -4.59 -31.24
N SER A 59 4.34 -5.18 -31.49
CA SER A 59 3.28 -4.65 -32.34
C SER A 59 2.31 -3.67 -31.65
N LEU A 60 2.39 -3.49 -30.32
CA LEU A 60 1.48 -2.61 -29.57
C LEU A 60 2.24 -1.71 -28.58
N PRO A 61 1.74 -0.48 -28.32
CA PRO A 61 2.29 0.35 -27.27
C PRO A 61 2.12 -0.35 -25.91
N PRO A 62 3.10 -0.19 -24.99
CA PRO A 62 2.98 -0.75 -23.66
C PRO A 62 1.78 -0.13 -22.91
N PRO A 63 1.05 -0.91 -22.09
CA PRO A 63 0.06 -0.32 -21.20
C PRO A 63 0.77 0.62 -20.23
N PRO A 64 0.09 1.69 -19.77
CA PRO A 64 0.66 2.56 -18.76
C PRO A 64 0.99 1.75 -17.49
N PRO A 65 2.11 2.05 -16.82
CA PRO A 65 2.44 1.40 -15.56
C PRO A 65 1.36 1.69 -14.50
N PRO A 66 1.17 0.79 -13.52
CA PRO A 66 0.22 0.97 -12.42
C PRO A 66 0.61 2.10 -11.45
N THR A 67 1.78 2.72 -11.64
CA THR A 67 2.29 3.85 -10.87
C THR A 67 2.75 4.95 -11.83
N PRO A 68 2.58 6.24 -11.48
CA PRO A 68 3.12 7.35 -12.27
C PRO A 68 4.64 7.54 -12.12
N LEU A 69 5.34 6.70 -11.36
CA LEU A 69 6.79 6.82 -11.16
C LEU A 69 7.60 6.59 -12.43
N TYR A 70 8.73 7.28 -12.49
CA TYR A 70 9.80 7.10 -13.47
C TYR A 70 11.15 7.24 -12.78
N ASP A 71 12.20 6.61 -13.32
CA ASP A 71 13.48 6.39 -12.61
C ASP A 71 14.16 7.67 -12.11
N SER A 72 14.02 8.77 -12.84
CA SER A 72 14.65 10.05 -12.48
C SER A 72 13.88 10.86 -11.44
N LEU A 73 12.66 10.44 -11.05
CA LEU A 73 11.74 11.21 -10.22
C LEU A 73 12.34 11.57 -8.85
N THR A 74 12.33 12.88 -8.57
CA THR A 74 12.44 13.45 -7.22
C THR A 74 11.09 14.01 -6.79
N THR A 75 10.88 14.16 -5.49
CA THR A 75 9.67 14.80 -5.00
C THR A 75 9.57 16.23 -5.54
N ASN A 76 8.35 16.66 -5.85
CA ASN A 76 8.04 18.05 -6.20
C ASN A 76 7.80 18.93 -4.96
N LEU A 77 7.70 18.31 -3.78
CA LEU A 77 7.51 18.96 -2.49
C LEU A 77 8.71 18.66 -1.58
N PRO A 78 9.06 19.58 -0.66
CA PRO A 78 10.10 19.30 0.31
C PRO A 78 9.64 18.23 1.31
N HIS A 79 10.51 17.28 1.68
CA HIS A 79 10.12 16.14 2.52
C HIS A 79 9.47 16.52 3.88
N PRO A 80 9.78 17.66 4.55
CA PRO A 80 9.12 18.00 5.81
C PRO A 80 7.60 18.18 5.70
N VAL A 81 7.09 18.65 4.56
CA VAL A 81 5.62 18.80 4.35
C VAL A 81 4.96 17.49 3.90
N MET A 82 5.77 16.51 3.50
CA MET A 82 5.31 15.16 3.15
C MET A 82 5.33 14.22 4.36
N ALA A 83 6.01 14.60 5.45
CA ALA A 83 6.20 13.77 6.62
C ALA A 83 4.90 13.54 7.40
N PHE A 84 4.80 12.39 8.07
CA PHE A 84 3.78 12.13 9.07
C PHE A 84 4.20 12.82 10.37
N THR A 85 3.25 13.49 11.04
CA THR A 85 3.56 14.38 12.18
C THR A 85 4.36 13.71 13.30
N ALA A 86 4.09 12.43 13.59
CA ALA A 86 4.76 11.67 14.64
C ALA A 86 5.96 10.84 14.13
N PHE A 87 6.35 10.98 12.86
CA PHE A 87 7.40 10.18 12.24
C PHE A 87 8.11 10.99 11.15
N PRO A 88 9.13 11.80 11.49
CA PRO A 88 9.85 12.58 10.51
C PRO A 88 10.70 11.70 9.59
N PHE A 89 11.05 12.21 8.41
CA PHE A 89 12.09 11.60 7.58
C PHE A 89 13.43 11.55 8.36
N PRO A 90 14.31 10.57 8.07
CA PRO A 90 15.62 10.48 8.70
C PRO A 90 16.45 11.75 8.54
N PRO A 91 17.31 12.09 9.53
CA PRO A 91 18.26 13.18 9.40
C PRO A 91 19.09 13.07 8.11
N SER A 92 19.46 14.22 7.55
CA SER A 92 20.24 14.31 6.31
C SER A 92 19.55 13.77 5.04
N THR A 93 18.23 13.51 5.10
CA THR A 93 17.43 13.32 3.89
C THR A 93 17.51 14.59 3.02
N PRO A 94 17.82 14.50 1.71
CA PRO A 94 17.81 15.65 0.82
C PRO A 94 16.43 16.34 0.83
N LEU A 95 16.38 17.67 0.74
CA LEU A 95 15.13 18.43 0.83
C LEU A 95 14.06 17.92 -0.16
N PHE A 96 14.46 17.57 -1.38
CA PHE A 96 13.63 16.97 -2.43
C PHE A 96 14.15 15.57 -2.76
N PRO A 97 13.79 14.54 -1.98
CA PRO A 97 14.42 13.23 -2.11
C PRO A 97 13.96 12.49 -3.38
N LYS A 98 14.69 11.44 -3.75
CA LYS A 98 14.30 10.50 -4.82
C LYS A 98 13.10 9.66 -4.41
N ALA A 99 12.33 9.17 -5.38
CA ALA A 99 11.15 8.35 -5.13
C ALA A 99 11.40 7.15 -4.18
N HIS A 100 12.51 6.43 -4.35
CA HIS A 100 12.85 5.28 -3.51
C HIS A 100 13.05 5.66 -2.03
N VAL A 101 13.51 6.87 -1.73
CA VAL A 101 13.67 7.35 -0.35
C VAL A 101 12.31 7.51 0.31
N VAL A 102 11.30 7.99 -0.44
CA VAL A 102 9.92 8.09 0.06
C VAL A 102 9.34 6.70 0.28
N GLN A 103 9.58 5.75 -0.62
CA GLN A 103 9.17 4.35 -0.43
C GLN A 103 9.76 3.75 0.84
N THR A 104 11.08 3.86 1.05
CA THR A 104 11.75 3.37 2.27
C THR A 104 11.20 4.04 3.53
N TYR A 105 10.88 5.33 3.47
CA TYR A 105 10.25 6.04 4.58
C TYR A 105 8.86 5.48 4.92
N LEU A 106 8.03 5.16 3.92
CA LEU A 106 6.71 4.56 4.15
C LEU A 106 6.81 3.15 4.73
N GLU A 107 7.78 2.36 4.29
CA GLU A 107 8.10 1.04 4.85
C GLU A 107 8.56 1.15 6.31
N ALA A 108 9.44 2.09 6.61
CA ALA A 108 9.89 2.36 7.98
C ALA A 108 8.74 2.82 8.89
N TYR A 109 7.84 3.66 8.37
CA TYR A 109 6.65 4.10 9.10
C TYR A 109 5.70 2.93 9.42
N ALA A 110 5.42 2.08 8.43
CA ALA A 110 4.56 0.92 8.61
C ALA A 110 5.15 -0.11 9.58
N ALA A 111 6.47 -0.32 9.54
CA ALA A 111 7.17 -1.17 10.49
C ALA A 111 7.16 -0.59 11.91
N HIS A 112 7.45 0.71 12.06
CA HIS A 112 7.53 1.38 13.36
C HIS A 112 6.20 1.33 14.13
N PHE A 113 5.07 1.44 13.43
CA PHE A 113 3.74 1.37 14.03
C PHE A 113 3.05 0.01 13.88
N GLU A 114 3.79 -1.02 13.45
CA GLU A 114 3.31 -2.40 13.33
C GLU A 114 2.04 -2.53 12.45
N LEU A 115 1.97 -1.73 11.38
CA LEU A 115 0.78 -1.63 10.52
C LEU A 115 0.58 -2.89 9.67
N HIS A 116 1.66 -3.61 9.33
CA HIS A 116 1.63 -4.74 8.41
C HIS A 116 0.66 -5.85 8.80
N GLN A 117 0.43 -6.07 10.11
CA GLN A 117 -0.51 -7.08 10.60
C GLN A 117 -1.96 -6.84 10.16
N HIS A 118 -2.30 -5.61 9.78
CA HIS A 118 -3.63 -5.22 9.30
C HIS A 118 -3.72 -5.14 7.78
N ILE A 119 -2.64 -5.40 7.04
CA ILE A 119 -2.57 -5.18 5.59
C ILE A 119 -2.62 -6.51 4.85
N ARG A 120 -3.62 -6.65 3.97
CA ARG A 120 -3.74 -7.74 3.01
C ARG A 120 -3.22 -7.27 1.66
N LEU A 121 -1.97 -7.61 1.38
CA LEU A 121 -1.34 -7.41 0.07
C LEU A 121 -1.93 -8.35 -0.98
N ASN A 122 -1.66 -8.09 -2.26
CA ASN A 122 -2.16 -8.88 -3.38
C ASN A 122 -3.68 -9.11 -3.32
N THR A 123 -4.44 -8.15 -2.80
CA THR A 123 -5.88 -8.24 -2.58
C THR A 123 -6.56 -7.04 -3.20
N ARG A 124 -6.99 -7.19 -4.45
CA ARG A 124 -7.67 -6.13 -5.19
C ARG A 124 -9.14 -6.09 -4.82
N VAL A 125 -9.59 -4.96 -4.28
CA VAL A 125 -11.03 -4.67 -4.17
C VAL A 125 -11.59 -4.35 -5.55
N THR A 126 -12.67 -5.02 -5.94
CA THR A 126 -13.36 -4.83 -7.21
C THR A 126 -14.73 -4.18 -7.06
N LYS A 127 -15.33 -4.29 -5.87
CA LYS A 127 -16.65 -3.72 -5.57
C LYS A 127 -16.78 -3.41 -4.08
N ALA A 128 -17.53 -2.36 -3.77
CA ALA A 128 -18.00 -2.04 -2.42
C ALA A 128 -19.45 -1.55 -2.51
N ASP A 129 -20.39 -2.35 -2.00
CA ASP A 129 -21.82 -2.02 -1.97
C ASP A 129 -22.29 -1.87 -0.53
N TRP A 130 -23.21 -0.94 -0.28
CA TRP A 130 -23.87 -0.83 1.02
C TRP A 130 -25.05 -1.81 1.07
N ASP A 131 -24.98 -2.76 1.99
CA ASP A 131 -26.11 -3.61 2.35
C ASP A 131 -26.98 -2.86 3.37
N ILE A 132 -28.16 -2.44 2.92
CA ILE A 132 -29.08 -1.62 3.71
C ILE A 132 -29.71 -2.40 4.87
N ASP A 133 -29.93 -3.70 4.70
CA ASP A 133 -30.58 -4.55 5.69
C ASP A 133 -29.61 -4.89 6.83
N GLN A 134 -28.32 -5.09 6.49
CA GLN A 134 -27.28 -5.36 7.46
C GLN A 134 -26.62 -4.10 8.03
N GLY A 135 -26.83 -2.94 7.38
CA GLY A 135 -26.17 -1.68 7.73
C GLY A 135 -24.64 -1.77 7.61
N LYS A 136 -24.13 -2.45 6.57
CA LYS A 136 -22.70 -2.74 6.40
C LYS A 136 -22.27 -2.63 4.94
N TRP A 137 -20.98 -2.35 4.74
CA TRP A 137 -20.35 -2.49 3.44
C TRP A 137 -20.04 -3.96 3.13
N VAL A 138 -20.45 -4.41 1.96
CA VAL A 138 -20.03 -5.67 1.34
C VAL A 138 -18.93 -5.37 0.35
N VAL A 139 -17.71 -5.83 0.64
CA VAL A 139 -16.52 -5.58 -0.18
C VAL A 139 -16.14 -6.86 -0.90
N LEU A 140 -16.09 -6.82 -2.23
CA LEU A 140 -15.63 -7.93 -3.06
C LEU A 140 -14.15 -7.76 -3.38
N THR A 141 -13.38 -8.83 -3.16
CA THR A 141 -11.94 -8.86 -3.41
C THR A 141 -11.56 -10.04 -4.30
N ILE A 142 -10.52 -9.85 -5.11
CA ILE A 142 -9.86 -10.94 -5.84
C ILE A 142 -8.36 -10.97 -5.46
N PRO A 143 -7.74 -12.16 -5.39
CA PRO A 143 -6.29 -12.26 -5.33
C PRO A 143 -5.69 -11.63 -6.58
N SER A 144 -4.70 -10.75 -6.42
CA SER A 144 -3.87 -10.31 -7.54
C SER A 144 -3.00 -11.48 -7.94
N SER A 145 -3.06 -11.88 -9.22
CA SER A 145 -2.20 -12.94 -9.76
C SER A 145 -0.75 -12.53 -9.58
N SER A 146 -0.04 -13.18 -8.66
CA SER A 146 1.41 -13.13 -8.61
C SER A 146 1.91 -13.73 -9.92
N SER A 147 2.58 -12.96 -10.76
CA SER A 147 3.41 -13.51 -11.82
C SER A 147 4.54 -14.29 -11.15
N SER A 148 4.30 -15.57 -10.88
CA SER A 148 5.32 -16.50 -10.41
C SER A 148 6.39 -16.61 -11.50
N SER A 149 7.58 -16.08 -11.24
CA SER A 149 8.76 -16.38 -12.02
C SER A 149 9.07 -17.86 -11.87
N SER A 150 8.71 -18.66 -12.87
CA SER A 150 9.12 -20.06 -12.97
C SER A 150 10.64 -20.14 -13.03
N SER A 151 11.28 -20.56 -11.95
CA SER A 151 12.67 -21.01 -11.97
C SER A 151 12.73 -22.31 -12.76
N ALA A 152 13.06 -22.22 -14.04
CA ALA A 152 13.42 -23.38 -14.85
C ALA A 152 14.67 -24.01 -14.24
N GLY A 153 14.54 -25.28 -13.88
CA GLY A 153 15.58 -26.08 -13.23
C GLY A 153 16.87 -26.08 -14.02
N GLN A 154 17.97 -25.87 -13.31
CA GLN A 154 19.30 -26.26 -13.79
C GLN A 154 19.33 -27.79 -13.84
N SER A 155 19.39 -28.33 -15.05
CA SER A 155 19.97 -29.65 -15.28
C SER A 155 21.49 -29.52 -15.17
N THR A 156 22.08 -30.30 -14.29
CA THR A 156 23.53 -30.58 -14.29
C THR A 156 23.70 -32.07 -14.55
N PRO A 157 24.70 -32.50 -15.34
CA PRO A 157 25.11 -33.90 -15.37
C PRO A 157 25.65 -34.37 -14.02
#